data_AF-A0A1W9LPD5-F1
#
_entry.id   AF-A0A1W9LPD5-F1
#
_cell.length_a   1.000
_cell.length_b   1.000
_cell.length_c   1.000
_cell.angle_alpha   90.00
_cell.angle_beta   90.00
_cell.angle_gamma   90.00
#
_symmetry.space_group_name_H-M   'P 1'
#
loop_
_entity.id
_entity.type
_entity.pdbx_description
1 polymer ?
#
loop_
_entity_poly.entity_id
_entity_poly.type
_entity_poly.pdbx_seq_one_letter_code
_entity_poly.pdbx_strand_id
1 'polypeptide(L)'
;ENGKAEPESYENVTVFFSDIVSFTKMSNDLEPKILIRELNELFTKFDQIIEKNHCERIKTIGDAYLCVCGMPEANPCHAENILNSAIEIIRYLKKRQRCSNIQWEMRIGIHSGRVVGGVVGVKKYIYDVFGDTINTASRMETNSKPMKINISESTYQLVKDKYNFFERGFFSVKGKGEMKMYFVLEPEIENQDDDSSESEEWQQATGTYRLQLLTAKQQRKQCR
;
A
#
# COMPACT_ATOMS: atom_id res chain seq x y z
N GLU A 1 -4.03 30.09 22.39
CA GLU A 1 -5.00 29.11 21.87
C GLU A 1 -4.45 27.72 22.15
N ASN A 2 -5.13 26.94 22.99
CA ASN A 2 -4.64 25.64 23.43
C ASN A 2 -4.92 24.60 22.33
N GLY A 3 -3.89 24.23 21.57
CA GLY A 3 -3.95 23.25 20.46
C GLY A 3 -4.25 21.82 20.91
N LYS A 4 -5.43 21.60 21.48
CA LYS A 4 -6.00 20.27 21.69
C LYS A 4 -6.97 20.00 20.55
N ALA A 5 -6.54 19.23 19.56
CA ALA A 5 -7.48 18.57 18.67
C ALA A 5 -8.12 17.41 19.45
N GLU A 6 -9.42 17.45 19.66
CA GLU A 6 -10.13 16.33 20.29
C GLU A 6 -10.17 15.14 19.31
N PRO A 7 -10.11 13.88 19.81
CA PRO A 7 -10.29 12.72 18.96
C PRO A 7 -11.69 12.71 18.34
N GLU A 8 -11.77 12.41 17.04
CA GLU A 8 -13.01 12.34 16.28
C GLU A 8 -13.28 10.89 15.84
N SER A 9 -14.55 10.47 15.89
CA SER A 9 -14.99 9.12 15.51
C SER A 9 -15.59 9.14 14.11
N TYR A 10 -15.14 8.22 13.25
CA TYR A 10 -15.61 8.05 11.89
C TYR A 10 -16.15 6.63 11.71
N GLU A 11 -17.46 6.50 11.43
CA GLU A 11 -18.14 5.19 11.41
C GLU A 11 -17.86 4.37 10.15
N ASN A 12 -17.75 5.03 8.99
CA ASN A 12 -17.68 4.41 7.67
C ASN A 12 -16.33 4.70 7.01
N VAL A 13 -15.29 4.00 7.48
CA VAL A 13 -13.93 4.11 6.95
C VAL A 13 -13.48 2.78 6.39
N THR A 14 -12.74 2.80 5.28
CA THR A 14 -11.98 1.64 4.82
C THR A 14 -10.50 1.88 4.98
N VAL A 15 -9.84 0.90 5.59
CA VAL A 15 -8.44 0.92 5.96
C VAL A 15 -7.70 -0.05 5.07
N PHE A 16 -6.66 0.45 4.41
CA PHE A 16 -5.70 -0.32 3.64
C PHE A 16 -4.40 -0.43 4.44
N PHE A 17 -3.90 -1.65 4.56
CA PHE A 17 -2.61 -1.94 5.17
C PHE A 17 -1.81 -2.78 4.18
N SER A 18 -0.54 -2.41 3.98
CA SER A 18 0.38 -3.22 3.19
C SER A 18 1.75 -3.31 3.83
N ASP A 19 2.48 -4.36 3.47
CA ASP A 19 3.82 -4.69 3.94
C ASP A 19 4.65 -5.27 2.78
N ILE A 20 5.96 -4.97 2.76
CA ILE A 20 6.86 -5.48 1.74
C ILE A 20 7.32 -6.88 2.12
N VAL A 21 7.13 -7.82 1.19
CA VAL A 21 7.52 -9.21 1.41
C VAL A 21 9.05 -9.32 1.52
N SER A 22 9.51 -10.00 2.57
CA SER A 22 10.94 -10.25 2.83
C SER A 22 11.80 -8.99 2.93
N PHE A 23 11.23 -7.87 3.38
CA PHE A 23 11.94 -6.60 3.50
C PHE A 23 13.25 -6.71 4.30
N THR A 24 13.25 -7.41 5.43
CA THR A 24 14.47 -7.63 6.25
C THR A 24 15.61 -8.26 5.46
N LYS A 25 15.30 -9.19 4.56
CA LYS A 25 16.31 -9.81 3.70
C LYS A 25 16.83 -8.79 2.69
N MET A 26 15.92 -8.09 2.01
CA MET A 26 16.29 -7.08 1.03
C MET A 26 17.09 -5.92 1.63
N SER A 27 16.77 -5.51 2.85
CA SER A 27 17.49 -4.44 3.55
C SER A 27 18.92 -4.83 3.94
N ASN A 28 19.19 -6.12 4.10
CA ASN A 28 20.55 -6.63 4.36
C ASN A 28 21.37 -6.76 3.07
N ASP A 29 20.70 -7.09 1.95
CA ASP A 29 21.35 -7.32 0.65
C ASP A 29 21.63 -6.02 -0.12
N LEU A 30 20.80 -4.98 0.09
CA LEU A 30 20.90 -3.70 -0.61
C LEU A 30 21.75 -2.69 0.16
N GLU A 31 22.54 -1.88 -0.57
CA GLU A 31 23.21 -0.72 0.03
C GLU A 31 22.15 0.25 0.60
N PRO A 32 22.31 0.76 1.84
CA PRO A 32 21.27 1.58 2.49
C PRO A 32 20.79 2.77 1.66
N LYS A 33 21.70 3.40 0.90
CA LYS A 33 21.35 4.51 0.00
C LYS A 33 20.45 4.08 -1.15
N ILE A 34 20.65 2.87 -1.69
CA ILE A 34 19.82 2.29 -2.74
C ILE A 34 18.45 1.93 -2.15
N LEU A 35 18.42 1.27 -0.98
CA LEU A 35 17.18 0.90 -0.29
C LEU A 35 16.27 2.12 -0.05
N ILE A 36 16.82 3.19 0.52
CA ILE A 36 16.06 4.41 0.80
C ILE A 36 15.51 5.04 -0.48
N ARG A 37 16.30 5.05 -1.56
CA ARG A 37 15.85 5.57 -2.86
C ARG A 37 14.71 4.74 -3.44
N GLU A 38 14.81 3.42 -3.39
CA GLU A 38 13.76 2.51 -3.87
C GLU A 38 12.45 2.69 -3.08
N LEU A 39 12.54 2.74 -1.75
CA LEU A 39 11.36 3.00 -0.90
C LEU A 39 10.73 4.35 -1.20
N ASN A 40 11.55 5.39 -1.38
CA ASN A 40 11.05 6.72 -1.71
C ASN A 40 10.32 6.74 -3.07
N GLU A 41 10.85 6.05 -4.07
CA GLU A 41 10.21 5.92 -5.39
C GLU A 41 8.86 5.19 -5.28
N LEU A 42 8.83 4.04 -4.59
CA LEU A 42 7.60 3.26 -4.38
C LEU A 42 6.54 4.09 -3.67
N PHE A 43 6.87 4.67 -2.52
CA PHE A 43 5.91 5.42 -1.71
C PHE A 43 5.48 6.71 -2.37
N THR A 44 6.34 7.36 -3.17
CA THR A 44 5.92 8.49 -4.00
C THR A 44 4.84 8.06 -5.00
N LYS A 45 5.01 6.91 -5.66
CA LYS A 45 3.99 6.42 -6.59
C LYS A 45 2.72 5.97 -5.88
N PHE A 46 2.83 5.39 -4.68
CA PHE A 46 1.65 5.02 -3.90
C PHE A 46 0.88 6.25 -3.46
N ASP A 47 1.56 7.29 -2.95
CA ASP A 47 0.94 8.56 -2.57
C ASP A 47 0.11 9.15 -3.72
N GLN A 48 0.67 9.16 -4.94
CA GLN A 48 -0.05 9.61 -6.14
C GLN A 48 -1.32 8.78 -6.43
N ILE A 49 -1.25 7.46 -6.30
CA ILE A 49 -2.39 6.56 -6.53
C ILE A 49 -3.48 6.76 -5.46
N ILE A 50 -3.07 6.88 -4.19
CA ILE A 50 -3.95 7.11 -3.05
C ILE A 50 -4.70 8.44 -3.21
N GLU A 51 -3.98 9.52 -3.51
CA GLU A 51 -4.56 10.85 -3.70
C GLU A 51 -5.52 10.89 -4.90
N LYS A 52 -5.12 10.29 -6.04
CA LYS A 52 -5.95 10.16 -7.24
C LYS A 52 -7.29 9.49 -6.95
N ASN A 53 -7.32 8.52 -6.04
CA ASN A 53 -8.52 7.78 -5.65
C ASN A 53 -9.23 8.38 -4.42
N HIS A 54 -8.97 9.65 -4.07
CA HIS A 54 -9.60 10.33 -2.94
C HIS A 54 -9.42 9.60 -1.60
N CYS A 55 -8.26 8.95 -1.43
CA CYS A 55 -7.84 8.31 -0.19
C CYS A 55 -6.76 9.17 0.47
N GLU A 56 -6.50 8.93 1.75
CA GLU A 56 -5.49 9.64 2.53
C GLU A 56 -4.45 8.67 3.07
N ARG A 57 -3.17 8.99 2.86
CA ARG A 57 -2.08 8.30 3.55
C ARG A 57 -2.00 8.80 4.98
N ILE A 58 -2.09 7.88 5.95
CA ILE A 58 -1.87 8.20 7.36
C ILE A 58 -0.38 8.21 7.68
N LYS A 59 0.30 7.07 7.46
CA LYS A 59 1.71 6.91 7.84
C LYS A 59 2.36 5.73 7.14
N THR A 60 3.69 5.75 7.15
CA THR A 60 4.52 4.58 6.92
C THR A 60 5.07 4.07 8.25
N ILE A 61 5.22 2.75 8.37
CA ILE A 61 5.82 2.10 9.55
C ILE A 61 6.91 1.17 9.04
N GLY A 62 8.13 1.70 8.91
CA GLY A 62 9.20 0.98 8.21
C GLY A 62 8.84 0.79 6.75
N ASP A 63 8.65 -0.46 6.34
CA ASP A 63 8.22 -0.88 5.01
C ASP A 63 6.71 -1.05 4.85
N ALA A 64 5.96 -0.92 5.94
CA ALA A 64 4.50 -0.93 5.89
C ALA A 64 3.92 0.43 5.47
N TYR A 65 2.82 0.38 4.72
CA TYR A 65 2.09 1.55 4.22
C TYR A 65 0.62 1.49 4.64
N LEU A 66 0.16 2.54 5.34
CA LEU A 66 -1.20 2.66 5.88
C LEU A 66 -1.92 3.87 5.26
N CYS A 67 -3.05 3.60 4.63
CA CYS A 67 -3.96 4.63 4.12
C CYS A 67 -5.42 4.30 4.42
N VAL A 68 -6.26 5.32 4.35
CA VAL A 68 -7.70 5.24 4.67
C VAL A 68 -8.52 6.01 3.64
N CYS A 69 -9.81 5.73 3.58
CA CYS A 69 -10.79 6.56 2.89
C CYS A 69 -12.09 6.60 3.69
N GLY A 70 -12.84 7.70 3.58
CA GLY A 70 -14.02 7.99 4.40
C GLY A 70 -13.73 8.84 5.63
N MET A 71 -12.53 9.41 5.71
CA MET A 71 -12.13 10.40 6.71
C MET A 71 -11.00 11.30 6.15
N PRO A 72 -10.81 12.52 6.70
CA PRO A 72 -11.69 13.18 7.66
C PRO A 72 -13.07 13.52 7.04
N GLU A 73 -13.13 13.70 5.72
CA GLU A 73 -14.40 13.80 5.01
C GLU A 73 -15.01 12.43 4.75
N ALA A 74 -16.30 12.28 5.11
CA ALA A 74 -17.06 11.09 4.79
C ALA A 74 -17.13 10.87 3.27
N ASN A 75 -16.92 9.63 2.83
CA ASN A 75 -16.95 9.26 1.42
C ASN A 75 -17.79 7.98 1.25
N PRO A 76 -18.98 8.04 0.63
CA PRO A 76 -19.82 6.86 0.41
C PRO A 76 -19.14 5.75 -0.43
N CYS A 77 -18.14 6.11 -1.23
CA CYS A 77 -17.37 5.19 -2.07
C CYS A 77 -16.05 4.75 -1.41
N HIS A 78 -15.90 4.91 -0.09
CA HIS A 78 -14.64 4.66 0.62
C HIS A 78 -14.01 3.28 0.34
N ALA A 79 -14.83 2.23 0.26
CA ALA A 79 -14.34 0.87 0.00
C ALA A 79 -13.89 0.69 -1.44
N GLU A 80 -14.64 1.26 -2.39
CA GLU A 80 -14.33 1.23 -3.83
C GLU A 80 -13.04 1.97 -4.13
N ASN A 81 -12.88 3.17 -3.58
CA ASN A 81 -11.68 4.00 -3.72
C ASN A 81 -10.41 3.30 -3.23
N ILE A 82 -10.49 2.63 -2.07
CA ILE A 82 -9.38 1.85 -1.53
C ILE A 82 -9.09 0.61 -2.38
N LEU A 83 -10.11 -0.08 -2.90
CA LEU A 83 -9.90 -1.23 -3.79
C LEU A 83 -9.26 -0.81 -5.12
N ASN A 84 -9.71 0.30 -5.72
CA ASN A 84 -9.10 0.85 -6.93
C ASN A 84 -7.63 1.20 -6.70
N SER A 85 -7.34 1.86 -5.58
CA SER A 85 -5.97 2.15 -5.16
C SER A 85 -5.11 0.89 -5.04
N ALA A 86 -5.63 -0.14 -4.36
CA ALA A 86 -4.92 -1.40 -4.15
C ALA A 86 -4.61 -2.12 -5.48
N ILE A 87 -5.57 -2.12 -6.41
CA ILE A 87 -5.41 -2.71 -7.75
C ILE A 87 -4.36 -1.93 -8.56
N GLU A 88 -4.42 -0.61 -8.56
CA GLU A 88 -3.43 0.24 -9.24
C GLU A 88 -2.01 0.03 -8.68
N ILE A 89 -1.87 -0.08 -7.37
CA ILE A 89 -0.58 -0.39 -6.71
C ILE A 89 -0.03 -1.74 -7.17
N ILE A 90 -0.84 -2.80 -7.21
CA ILE A 90 -0.42 -4.12 -7.68
C ILE A 90 -0.03 -4.08 -9.16
N ARG A 91 -0.80 -3.37 -10.00
CA ARG A 91 -0.48 -3.19 -11.43
C ARG A 91 0.84 -2.45 -11.63
N TYR A 92 1.07 -1.38 -10.87
CA TYR A 92 2.33 -0.64 -10.90
C TYR A 92 3.52 -1.53 -10.53
N LEU A 93 3.42 -2.30 -9.44
CA LEU A 93 4.47 -3.23 -9.03
C LEU A 93 4.75 -4.30 -10.10
N LYS A 94 3.69 -4.87 -10.72
CA LYS A 94 3.84 -5.81 -11.84
C LYS A 94 4.53 -5.17 -13.06
N LYS A 95 4.19 -3.93 -13.43
CA LYS A 95 4.85 -3.19 -14.52
C LYS A 95 6.32 -2.96 -14.19
N ARG A 96 6.61 -2.50 -12.97
CA ARG A 96 7.98 -2.26 -12.48
C ARG A 96 8.84 -3.52 -12.49
N GLN A 97 8.27 -4.65 -12.08
CA GLN A 97 8.94 -5.96 -12.05
C GLN A 97 9.45 -6.41 -13.43
N ARG A 98 8.81 -5.97 -14.52
CA ARG A 98 9.26 -6.25 -15.90
C ARG A 98 10.48 -5.43 -16.32
N CYS A 99 10.69 -4.26 -15.72
CA CYS A 99 11.71 -3.29 -16.15
C CYS A 99 12.85 -3.09 -15.13
N SER A 100 12.69 -3.55 -13.88
CA SER A 100 13.66 -3.40 -12.80
C SER A 100 14.31 -4.72 -12.41
N ASN A 101 15.56 -4.66 -11.93
CA ASN A 101 16.25 -5.81 -11.34
C ASN A 101 15.83 -6.07 -9.88
N ILE A 102 15.25 -5.07 -9.21
CA ILE A 102 14.79 -5.19 -7.83
C ILE A 102 13.29 -5.48 -7.86
N GLN A 103 12.94 -6.65 -7.34
CA GLN A 103 11.59 -7.18 -7.35
C GLN A 103 10.93 -6.91 -6.00
N TRP A 104 9.99 -5.98 -5.99
CA TRP A 104 9.20 -5.66 -4.81
C TRP A 104 7.86 -6.39 -4.89
N GLU A 105 7.61 -7.22 -3.90
CA GLU A 105 6.31 -7.85 -3.70
C GLU A 105 5.67 -7.27 -2.44
N MET A 106 4.36 -7.12 -2.45
CA MET A 106 3.61 -6.66 -1.29
C MET A 106 2.48 -7.60 -0.93
N ARG A 107 2.17 -7.65 0.36
CA ARG A 107 0.91 -8.18 0.87
C ARG A 107 -0.01 -7.01 1.16
N ILE A 108 -1.27 -7.12 0.75
CA ILE A 108 -2.28 -6.08 1.00
C ILE A 108 -3.43 -6.69 1.79
N GLY A 109 -3.86 -5.97 2.83
CA GLY A 109 -5.01 -6.25 3.68
C GLY A 109 -5.95 -5.07 3.78
N ILE A 110 -7.25 -5.32 3.62
CA ILE A 110 -8.28 -4.26 3.65
C ILE A 110 -9.43 -4.65 4.57
N HIS A 111 -9.84 -3.71 5.41
CA HIS A 111 -11.00 -3.87 6.28
C HIS A 111 -11.78 -2.56 6.40
N SER A 112 -13.10 -2.67 6.51
CA SER A 112 -14.01 -1.53 6.64
C SER A 112 -14.71 -1.56 8.00
N GLY A 113 -14.76 -0.41 8.67
CA GLY A 113 -15.37 -0.26 9.99
C GLY A 113 -15.05 1.09 10.64
N ARG A 114 -15.51 1.27 11.88
CA ARG A 114 -15.30 2.50 12.66
C ARG A 114 -13.84 2.71 13.03
N VAL A 115 -13.36 3.95 12.90
CA VAL A 115 -12.03 4.38 13.39
C VAL A 115 -12.17 5.64 14.24
N VAL A 116 -11.14 5.93 15.03
CA VAL A 116 -11.00 7.19 15.77
C VAL A 116 -9.74 7.88 15.28
N GLY A 117 -9.87 9.08 14.72
CA GLY A 117 -8.74 9.92 14.33
C GLY A 117 -8.38 10.91 15.44
N GLY A 118 -7.11 11.26 15.58
CA GLY A 118 -6.72 12.27 16.56
C GLY A 118 -5.25 12.66 16.45
N VAL A 119 -4.92 13.82 17.00
CA VAL A 119 -3.54 14.31 17.06
C VAL A 119 -2.87 13.81 18.34
N VAL A 120 -1.74 13.11 18.19
CA VAL A 120 -0.93 12.62 19.31
C VAL A 120 0.44 13.30 19.33
N GLY A 121 0.92 13.56 20.54
CA GLY A 121 2.26 14.09 20.79
C GLY A 121 2.23 15.49 21.41
N VAL A 122 3.28 15.82 22.17
CA VAL A 122 3.42 17.13 22.84
C VAL A 122 4.53 17.97 22.19
N LYS A 123 5.53 17.33 21.58
CA LYS A 123 6.67 17.99 20.91
C LYS A 123 6.63 17.87 19.39
N LYS A 124 6.03 16.79 18.87
CA LYS A 124 5.78 16.54 17.46
C LYS A 124 4.35 16.05 17.35
N TYR A 125 3.47 16.91 16.88
CA TYR A 125 2.06 16.57 16.66
C TYR A 125 1.96 15.69 15.41
N ILE A 126 1.38 14.50 15.56
CA ILE A 126 1.15 13.55 14.48
C ILE A 126 -0.34 13.21 14.50
N TYR A 127 -1.03 13.43 13.39
CA TYR A 127 -2.37 12.90 13.21
C TYR A 127 -2.27 11.40 12.96
N ASP A 128 -3.05 10.61 13.68
CA ASP A 128 -3.02 9.16 13.59
C ASP A 128 -4.43 8.58 13.78
N VAL A 129 -4.59 7.33 13.33
CA VAL A 129 -5.84 6.60 13.39
C VAL A 129 -5.73 5.43 14.36
N PHE A 130 -6.78 5.27 15.16
CA PHE A 130 -6.87 4.28 16.20
C PHE A 130 -8.17 3.49 16.06
N GLY A 131 -8.16 2.31 16.66
CA GLY A 131 -9.35 1.49 16.75
C GLY A 131 -9.12 0.07 16.26
N ASP A 132 -10.11 -0.74 16.57
CA ASP A 132 -10.14 -2.17 16.28
C ASP A 132 -10.10 -2.46 14.77
N THR A 133 -10.62 -1.55 13.95
CA THR A 133 -10.56 -1.61 12.48
C THR A 133 -9.12 -1.61 11.96
N ILE A 134 -8.21 -0.81 12.56
CA ILE A 134 -6.79 -0.76 12.17
C ILE A 134 -6.11 -2.10 12.44
N ASN A 135 -6.34 -2.66 13.63
CA ASN A 135 -5.81 -3.97 14.00
C ASN A 135 -6.33 -5.06 13.05
N THR A 136 -7.62 -5.00 12.71
CA THR A 136 -8.24 -5.97 11.80
C THR A 136 -7.68 -5.87 10.39
N ALA A 137 -7.49 -4.66 9.85
CA ALA A 137 -6.88 -4.46 8.53
C ALA A 137 -5.44 -5.01 8.49
N SER A 138 -4.65 -4.74 9.53
CA SER A 138 -3.31 -5.35 9.68
C SER A 138 -3.38 -6.88 9.69
N ARG A 139 -4.37 -7.49 10.36
CA ARG A 139 -4.57 -8.95 10.30
C ARG A 139 -4.98 -9.45 8.93
N MET A 140 -5.75 -8.67 8.16
CA MET A 140 -6.04 -9.01 6.77
C MET A 140 -4.77 -9.03 5.93
N GLU A 141 -3.84 -8.09 6.16
CA GLU A 141 -2.55 -8.02 5.45
C GLU A 141 -1.70 -9.23 5.80
N THR A 142 -1.55 -9.53 7.09
CA THR A 142 -0.70 -10.64 7.55
C THR A 142 -1.22 -11.99 7.04
N ASN A 143 -2.54 -12.12 6.86
CA ASN A 143 -3.16 -13.33 6.29
C ASN A 143 -3.26 -13.28 4.74
N SER A 144 -2.73 -12.24 4.10
CA SER A 144 -2.66 -12.12 2.64
C SER A 144 -1.52 -12.95 2.05
N LYS A 145 -1.37 -12.89 0.73
CA LYS A 145 -0.28 -13.53 -0.02
C LYS A 145 0.47 -12.48 -0.84
N PRO A 146 1.74 -12.72 -1.18
CA PRO A 146 2.49 -11.84 -2.07
C PRO A 146 1.69 -11.52 -3.34
N MET A 147 1.63 -10.24 -3.69
CA MET A 147 0.93 -9.71 -4.86
C MET A 147 -0.58 -10.02 -4.88
N LYS A 148 -1.20 -10.20 -3.71
CA LYS A 148 -2.65 -10.38 -3.55
C LYS A 148 -3.25 -9.34 -2.61
N ILE A 149 -4.50 -9.00 -2.89
CA ILE A 149 -5.32 -8.09 -2.09
C ILE A 149 -6.30 -8.93 -1.30
N ASN A 150 -6.11 -9.02 0.02
CA ASN A 150 -6.98 -9.74 0.92
C ASN A 150 -7.95 -8.78 1.61
N ILE A 151 -9.23 -9.11 1.60
CA ILE A 151 -10.26 -8.28 2.21
C ILE A 151 -11.11 -9.08 3.19
N SER A 152 -11.58 -8.39 4.22
CA SER A 152 -12.57 -8.89 5.16
C SER A 152 -13.98 -8.99 4.55
N GLU A 153 -14.86 -9.75 5.20
CA GLU A 153 -16.31 -9.78 4.91
C GLU A 153 -16.96 -8.38 4.90
N SER A 154 -16.60 -7.50 5.84
CA SER A 154 -17.24 -6.18 5.93
C SER A 154 -16.95 -5.33 4.69
N THR A 155 -15.72 -5.36 4.20
CA THR A 155 -15.35 -4.71 2.95
C THR A 155 -16.03 -5.40 1.77
N TYR A 156 -16.02 -6.73 1.72
CA TYR A 156 -16.65 -7.49 0.64
C TYR A 156 -18.13 -7.10 0.44
N GLN A 157 -18.92 -7.01 1.51
CA GLN A 157 -20.33 -6.65 1.42
C GLN A 157 -20.58 -5.27 0.78
N LEU A 158 -19.64 -4.34 0.88
CA LEU A 158 -19.75 -3.00 0.30
C LEU A 158 -19.45 -2.95 -1.21
N VAL A 159 -18.73 -3.96 -1.73
CA VAL A 159 -18.19 -3.92 -3.11
C VAL A 159 -18.46 -5.20 -3.91
N LYS A 160 -19.15 -6.19 -3.33
CA LYS A 160 -19.41 -7.52 -3.94
C LYS A 160 -20.08 -7.46 -5.32
N ASP A 161 -20.86 -6.43 -5.59
CA ASP A 161 -21.60 -6.27 -6.86
C ASP A 161 -20.76 -5.54 -7.95
N LYS A 162 -19.56 -5.07 -7.60
CA LYS A 162 -18.70 -4.26 -8.50
C LYS A 162 -17.40 -4.96 -8.92
N TYR A 163 -16.97 -5.97 -8.17
CA TYR A 163 -15.70 -6.66 -8.40
C TYR A 163 -15.88 -8.17 -8.29
N ASN A 164 -14.90 -8.90 -8.82
CA ASN A 164 -14.84 -10.35 -8.70
C ASN A 164 -13.94 -10.75 -7.51
N PHE A 165 -14.33 -11.83 -6.84
CA PHE A 165 -13.64 -12.29 -5.63
C PHE A 165 -13.45 -13.79 -5.63
N PHE A 166 -12.35 -14.23 -5.02
CA PHE A 166 -12.16 -15.61 -4.62
C PHE A 166 -12.38 -15.73 -3.12
N GLU A 167 -13.46 -16.41 -2.73
CA GLU A 167 -13.76 -16.72 -1.33
C GLU A 167 -12.72 -17.69 -0.77
N ARG A 168 -12.09 -17.32 0.34
CA ARG A 168 -11.04 -18.13 0.97
C ARG A 168 -11.55 -18.97 2.14
N GLY A 169 -12.78 -18.75 2.58
CA GLY A 169 -13.35 -19.34 3.79
C GLY A 169 -12.97 -18.59 5.07
N PHE A 170 -13.11 -19.28 6.20
CA PHE A 170 -12.86 -18.74 7.54
C PHE A 170 -11.39 -18.94 7.96
N PHE A 171 -10.84 -17.92 8.61
CA PHE A 171 -9.51 -17.92 9.19
C PHE A 171 -9.57 -17.48 10.64
N SER A 172 -8.85 -18.21 11.50
CA SER A 172 -8.70 -17.83 12.90
C SER A 172 -7.81 -16.60 13.04
N VAL A 173 -8.40 -15.48 13.46
CA VAL A 173 -7.71 -14.21 13.65
C VAL A 173 -7.58 -13.91 15.14
N LYS A 174 -6.35 -13.71 15.59
CA LYS A 174 -6.02 -13.45 17.00
C LYS A 174 -6.85 -12.27 17.55
N GLY A 175 -7.65 -12.55 18.59
CA GLY A 175 -8.50 -11.56 19.25
C GLY A 175 -9.85 -11.30 18.56
N LYS A 176 -10.15 -12.01 17.46
CA LYS A 176 -11.36 -11.83 16.65
C LYS A 176 -12.20 -13.09 16.49
N GLY A 177 -11.59 -14.26 16.68
CA GLY A 177 -12.21 -15.53 16.33
C GLY A 177 -12.10 -15.79 14.83
N GLU A 178 -13.08 -16.51 14.27
CA GLU A 178 -13.11 -16.86 12.86
C GLU A 178 -13.60 -15.68 12.01
N MET A 179 -12.81 -15.29 11.01
CA MET A 179 -13.15 -14.25 10.06
C MET A 179 -13.16 -14.78 8.64
N LYS A 180 -14.23 -14.48 7.90
CA LYS A 180 -14.31 -14.80 6.47
C LYS A 180 -13.49 -13.80 5.65
N MET A 181 -12.75 -14.32 4.69
CA MET A 181 -11.81 -13.55 3.87
C MET A 181 -11.97 -13.82 2.37
N TYR A 182 -11.60 -12.82 1.57
CA TYR A 182 -11.70 -12.87 0.12
C TYR A 182 -10.43 -12.32 -0.51
N PHE A 183 -10.00 -12.93 -1.61
CA PHE A 183 -9.06 -12.26 -2.51
C PHE A 183 -9.82 -11.48 -3.58
N VAL A 184 -9.42 -10.24 -3.81
CA VAL A 184 -9.87 -9.48 -4.98
C VAL A 184 -9.25 -10.10 -6.23
N LEU A 185 -10.07 -10.37 -7.23
CA LEU A 185 -9.62 -10.80 -8.55
C LEU A 185 -9.47 -9.57 -9.44
N GLU A 186 -8.25 -9.33 -9.91
CA GLU A 186 -8.03 -8.28 -10.90
C GLU A 186 -8.82 -8.61 -12.17
N PRO A 187 -9.57 -7.65 -12.74
CA PRO A 187 -10.12 -7.83 -14.06
C PRO A 187 -8.97 -8.09 -15.04
N GLU A 188 -9.13 -9.11 -15.89
CA GLU A 188 -8.22 -9.35 -17.00
C GLU A 188 -8.18 -8.06 -17.82
N ILE A 189 -7.02 -7.43 -17.91
CA ILE A 189 -6.84 -6.31 -18.82
C ILE A 189 -6.81 -6.94 -20.22
N GLU A 190 -7.91 -6.83 -20.96
CA GLU A 190 -7.84 -6.96 -22.41
C GLU A 190 -6.76 -5.99 -22.89
N ASN A 191 -5.75 -6.49 -23.60
CA ASN A 191 -4.61 -5.71 -24.05
C ASN A 191 -5.08 -4.51 -24.90
N GLN A 192 -5.35 -3.38 -24.26
CA GLN A 192 -5.44 -2.08 -24.90
C GLN A 192 -4.06 -1.45 -24.79
N ASP A 193 -3.35 -1.55 -25.91
CA ASP A 193 -2.20 -0.80 -26.36
C ASP A 193 -1.30 -0.18 -25.28
N ASP A 194 -0.09 -0.73 -25.23
CA ASP A 194 1.09 -0.24 -24.54
C ASP A 194 1.24 1.28 -24.76
N ASP A 195 0.80 2.09 -23.80
CA ASP A 195 1.06 3.53 -23.80
C ASP A 195 2.57 3.74 -23.59
N SER A 196 3.27 3.75 -24.73
CA SER A 196 4.71 3.97 -24.88
C SER A 196 5.21 5.25 -24.23
N SER A 197 4.33 6.22 -23.93
CA SER A 197 4.71 7.52 -23.37
C SER A 197 5.17 7.44 -21.91
N GLU A 198 4.48 6.68 -21.04
CA GLU A 198 4.95 6.49 -19.65
C GLU A 198 6.22 5.63 -19.60
N SER A 199 6.35 4.65 -20.49
CA SER A 199 7.49 3.73 -20.53
C SER A 199 8.79 4.45 -20.89
N GLU A 200 8.74 5.50 -21.72
CA GLU A 200 9.89 6.36 -22.04
C GLU A 200 10.34 7.24 -20.87
N GLU A 201 9.41 7.83 -20.10
CA GLU A 201 9.75 8.57 -18.87
C GLU A 201 10.43 7.66 -17.84
N TRP A 202 9.91 6.44 -17.66
CA TRP A 202 10.54 5.43 -16.79
C TRP A 202 11.92 5.02 -17.29
N GLN A 203 12.12 4.87 -18.60
CA GLN A 203 13.43 4.55 -19.18
C GLN A 203 14.44 5.70 -19.07
N GLN A 204 14.01 6.95 -19.19
CA GLN A 204 14.88 8.12 -18.99
C GLN A 204 15.27 8.30 -17.51
N ALA A 205 14.32 8.15 -16.59
CA ALA A 205 14.59 8.20 -15.16
C ALA A 205 15.56 7.07 -14.74
N THR A 206 15.32 5.82 -15.17
CA THR A 206 16.14 4.65 -14.82
C THR A 206 17.47 4.56 -15.60
N GLY A 207 17.54 5.09 -16.82
CA GLY A 207 18.75 5.13 -17.64
C GLY A 207 19.87 5.96 -17.00
N THR A 208 19.51 7.09 -16.39
CA THR A 208 20.42 7.92 -15.60
C THR A 208 20.98 7.16 -14.39
N TYR A 209 20.16 6.33 -13.75
CA TYR A 209 20.58 5.49 -12.61
C TYR A 209 21.46 4.30 -13.01
N ARG A 210 21.22 3.70 -14.19
CA ARG A 210 22.07 2.61 -14.71
C ARG A 210 23.48 3.10 -15.00
N LEU A 211 23.62 4.32 -15.53
CA LEU A 211 24.91 4.97 -15.71
C LEU A 211 25.62 5.19 -14.37
N GLN A 212 24.96 5.78 -13.37
CA GLN A 212 25.55 6.04 -12.04
C GLN A 212 26.04 4.76 -11.33
N LEU A 213 25.29 3.65 -11.43
CA LEU A 213 25.69 2.36 -10.86
C LEU A 213 26.90 1.73 -11.59
N LEU A 214 27.01 1.95 -12.91
CA LEU A 214 28.17 1.51 -13.70
C LEU A 214 29.42 2.34 -13.37
N THR A 215 29.30 3.66 -13.21
CA THR A 215 30.42 4.53 -12.80
C THR A 215 30.93 4.19 -11.40
N ALA A 216 30.03 3.92 -10.45
CA ALA A 216 30.41 3.52 -9.09
C ALA A 216 31.15 2.17 -9.06
N LYS A 217 30.75 1.21 -9.92
CA LYS A 217 31.43 -0.09 -10.06
C LYS A 217 32.79 0.04 -10.76
N GLN A 218 32.94 0.97 -11.71
CA GLN A 218 34.22 1.23 -12.38
C GLN A 218 35.21 1.94 -11.46
N GLN A 219 34.77 2.90 -10.64
CA GLN A 219 35.63 3.57 -9.65
C GLN A 219 36.14 2.59 -8.57
N ARG A 220 35.33 1.62 -8.14
CA ARG A 220 35.79 0.56 -7.20
C ARG A 220 36.81 -0.42 -7.81
N LYS A 221 36.91 -0.52 -9.14
CA LYS A 221 37.93 -1.34 -9.84
C LYS A 221 39.25 -0.60 -10.07
N GLN A 222 39.26 0.73 -10.03
CA GLN A 222 40.48 1.54 -10.14
C GLN A 222 41.17 1.79 -8.79
N CYS A 223 40.46 1.59 -7.67
CA CYS A 223 41.01 1.70 -6.31
C CYS A 223 41.46 0.35 -5.70
N ARG A 224 41.71 -0.67 -6.51
CA ARG A 224 42.36 -1.94 -6.14
C ARG A 224 43.56 -2.15 -7.03
#